data_AF-A0A1E3XA66-F1
#
_entry.id   AF-A0A1E3XA66-F1
#
_cell.length_a   1.000
_cell.length_b   1.000
_cell.length_c   1.000
_cell.angle_alpha   90.00
_cell.angle_beta   90.00
_cell.angle_gamma   90.00
#
_symmetry.space_group_name_H-M   'P 1'
#
loop_
_entity.id
_entity.type
_entity.pdbx_description
1 polymer ?
#
loop_
_entity_poly.entity_id
_entity_poly.type
_entity_poly.pdbx_seq_one_letter_code
_entity_poly.pdbx_strand_id
1 'polypeptide(L)' 'MKMGINGFQNKNIRQHLVQKTSSQVSRILKRLRLHGLIKNIRDTYKYYPTKLGRIVIATGPVR' A
#
# COMPACT_ATOMS: atom_id res chain seq x y z
N MET A 1 3.82 7.43 16.02
CA MET A 1 3.33 6.96 14.70
C MET A 1 3.05 8.17 13.83
N LYS A 2 3.97 8.56 12.93
CA LYS A 2 3.84 9.77 12.10
C LYS A 2 3.69 9.33 10.63
N MET A 3 2.47 9.03 10.19
CA MET A 3 2.13 8.89 8.76
C MET A 3 1.97 10.29 8.15
N GLY A 4 3.03 11.11 8.22
CA GLY A 4 2.99 12.45 7.66
C GLY A 4 3.12 12.34 6.15
N ILE A 5 2.01 12.37 5.40
CA ILE A 5 1.86 12.77 3.98
C ILE A 5 2.72 12.01 2.93
N ASN A 6 3.70 11.21 3.34
CA ASN A 6 4.83 10.78 2.50
C ASN A 6 4.67 9.34 1.97
N GLY A 7 3.49 8.72 2.10
CA GLY A 7 3.22 7.35 1.65
C GLY A 7 3.74 6.25 2.58
N PHE A 8 3.39 5.00 2.25
CA PHE A 8 3.80 3.79 2.96
C PHE A 8 4.80 2.97 2.14
N GLN A 9 5.72 2.28 2.81
CA GLN A 9 6.73 1.43 2.17
C GLN A 9 6.65 0.01 2.74
N ASN A 10 7.25 -0.95 2.04
CA ASN A 10 7.20 -2.38 2.40
C ASN A 10 7.57 -2.64 3.87
N LYS A 11 8.63 -1.97 4.36
CA LYS A 11 9.10 -2.12 5.74
C LYS A 11 8.04 -1.73 6.79
N ASN A 12 7.20 -0.72 6.49
CA ASN A 12 6.13 -0.29 7.37
C ASN A 12 4.96 -1.30 7.33
N ILE A 13 4.61 -1.78 6.13
CA ILE A 13 3.52 -2.76 5.96
C ILE A 13 3.86 -4.09 6.65
N ARG A 14 5.11 -4.52 6.59
CA ARG A 14 5.57 -5.77 7.20
C ARG A 14 5.35 -5.80 8.72
N GLN A 15 5.36 -4.65 9.40
CA GLN A 15 5.06 -4.55 10.82
C GLN A 15 3.60 -4.90 11.15
N HIS A 16 2.70 -4.74 10.18
CA HIS A 16 1.27 -5.04 10.33
C HIS A 16 0.88 -6.37 9.69
N LEU A 17 1.65 -6.85 8.71
CA LEU A 17 1.46 -8.13 8.04
C LEU A 17 2.53 -9.15 8.47
N VAL A 18 2.60 -9.43 9.77
CA VAL A 18 3.61 -10.33 10.36
C VAL A 18 3.61 -11.74 9.75
N GLN A 19 2.48 -12.17 9.20
CA GLN A 19 2.31 -13.48 8.54
C GLN A 19 2.72 -13.50 7.06
N LYS A 20 3.26 -12.39 6.52
CA LYS A 20 3.62 -12.28 5.10
C LYS A 20 5.10 -11.99 4.94
N THR A 21 5.75 -12.73 4.04
CA THR A 21 7.16 -12.51 3.70
C THR A 21 7.33 -11.23 2.89
N SER A 22 8.54 -10.67 2.87
CA SER A 22 8.86 -9.47 2.08
C SER A 22 8.52 -9.63 0.59
N SER A 23 8.70 -10.83 0.03
CA SER A 23 8.36 -11.12 -1.37
C SER A 23 6.85 -11.18 -1.60
N GLN A 24 6.09 -11.73 -0.66
CA GLN A 24 4.62 -11.74 -0.71
C GLN A 24 4.07 -10.31 -0.62
N VAL A 25 4.56 -9.49 0.30
CA VAL A 25 4.12 -8.09 0.42
C VAL A 25 4.48 -7.29 -0.84
N SER A 26 5.67 -7.47 -1.41
CA SER A 26 6.05 -6.86 -2.69
C SER A 26 5.10 -7.26 -3.83
N ARG A 27 4.68 -8.53 -3.89
CA ARG A 27 3.71 -9.00 -4.89
C ARG A 27 2.33 -8.37 -4.70
N ILE A 28 1.88 -8.20 -3.45
CA ILE A 28 0.63 -7.49 -3.13
C ILE A 28 0.71 -6.04 -3.60
N LEU A 29 1.79 -5.33 -3.25
CA LEU A 29 2.02 -3.94 -3.69
C LEU A 29 2.05 -3.83 -5.21
N LYS A 30 2.70 -4.78 -5.91
CA LYS A 30 2.69 -4.82 -7.37
C LYS A 30 1.29 -4.98 -7.94
N ARG A 31 0.46 -5.88 -7.39
CA ARG A 31 -0.94 -6.06 -7.82
C ARG A 31 -1.77 -4.81 -7.58
N LEU A 32 -1.66 -4.21 -6.40
CA LEU A 32 -2.37 -2.96 -6.08
C LEU A 32 -1.99 -1.84 -7.05
N ARG A 33 -0.72 -1.77 -7.46
CA ARG A 33 -0.25 -0.80 -8.46
C ARG A 33 -0.79 -1.10 -9.85
N LEU A 34 -0.81 -2.37 -10.26
CA LEU A 34 -1.37 -2.80 -11.55
C LEU A 34 -2.85 -2.44 -11.68
N HIS A 35 -3.62 -2.61 -10.60
CA HIS A 35 -5.03 -2.20 -10.54
C HIS A 35 -5.24 -0.69 -10.32
N GLY A 36 -4.16 0.10 -10.28
CA GLY A 36 -4.25 1.55 -10.09
C GLY A 36 -4.74 1.98 -8.71
N LEU A 37 -4.77 1.07 -7.73
CA LEU A 37 -5.20 1.36 -6.35
C LEU A 37 -4.13 2.20 -5.61
N ILE A 38 -2.86 1.97 -5.93
CA ILE A 38 -1.73 2.67 -5.33
C ILE A 38 -0.77 3.15 -6.42
N LYS A 39 -0.04 4.23 -6.14
CA LYS A 39 0.99 4.77 -7.03
C LYS A 39 2.29 4.98 -6.27
N ASN A 40 3.41 4.77 -6.94
CA ASN A 40 4.73 5.04 -6.35
C ASN A 40 5.02 6.54 -6.32
N ILE A 41 5.71 6.98 -5.29
CA ILE A 41 6.34 8.29 -5.25
C ILE A 41 7.67 8.18 -6.01
N ARG A 42 7.94 9.13 -6.92
CA ARG A 42 9.18 9.13 -7.72
C ARG A 42 10.40 9.05 -6.80
N ASP A 43 11.40 8.30 -7.24
CA ASP A 43 12.70 8.14 -6.57
C ASP A 43 12.62 7.60 -5.13
N THR A 44 11.51 6.93 -4.80
CA THR A 44 11.34 6.26 -3.49
C THR A 44 10.62 4.92 -3.61
N TYR A 45 10.77 4.10 -2.57
CA TYR A 45 10.01 2.87 -2.36
C TYR A 45 8.66 3.10 -1.67
N LYS A 46 8.18 4.35 -1.64
CA LYS A 46 6.94 4.74 -0.95
C LYS A 46 5.77 4.75 -1.93
N TYR A 47 4.60 4.39 -1.43
CA TYR A 47 3.35 4.29 -2.18
C TYR A 47 2.27 5.14 -1.52
N TYR A 48 1.38 5.71 -2.33
CA TYR A 48 0.18 6.40 -1.87
C TYR A 48 -1.07 5.83 -2.54
N PRO A 49 -2.23 5.84 -1.85
CA PRO A 49 -3.48 5.43 -2.46
C PRO A 49 -3.92 6.46 -3.50
N THR A 50 -4.33 5.99 -4.68
CA THR A 50 -4.95 6.83 -5.70
C THR A 50 -6.36 7.24 -5.27
N LYS A 51 -7.05 8.07 -6.06
CA LYS A 51 -8.46 8.40 -5.81
C LYS A 51 -9.32 7.13 -5.70
N LEU A 52 -9.12 6.18 -6.63
CA LEU A 52 -9.80 4.90 -6.62
C LEU A 52 -9.39 4.03 -5.41
N GLY A 53 -8.10 3.99 -5.08
CA GLY A 53 -7.62 3.29 -3.88
C GLY A 53 -8.25 3.82 -2.58
N ARG A 54 -8.41 5.14 -2.46
CA ARG A 54 -9.07 5.75 -1.29
C ARG A 54 -10.54 5.34 -1.18
N ILE A 55 -11.26 5.30 -2.31
CA ILE A 55 -12.66 4.84 -2.34
C ILE A 55 -12.73 3.37 -1.92
N VAL A 56 -11.91 2.49 -2.51
CA VAL A 56 -11.90 1.06 -2.17
C VAL A 56 -11.56 0.82 -0.69
N ILE A 57 -10.61 1.56 -0.12
CA ILE A 57 -10.27 1.47 1.31
C ILE A 57 -11.44 1.96 2.18
N ALA A 58 -12.10 3.05 1.80
CA ALA A 58 -13.23 3.61 2.54
C ALA A 58 -14.49 2.74 2.44
N THR A 59 -14.70 2.08 1.30
CA THR A 59 -15.80 1.14 1.08
C THR A 59 -15.55 -0.17 1.83
N GLY A 60 -14.31 -0.65 1.87
CA GLY A 60 -13.92 -1.88 2.58
C GLY A 60 -14.68 -3.13 2.10
N PRO A 61 -14.31 -4.33 2.57
CA PRO A 61 -15.19 -5.48 2.41
C PRO A 61 -16.47 -5.17 3.20
N VAL A 62 -17.61 -5.14 2.51
CA VAL A 62 -18.92 -5.14 3.14
C VAL A 62 -18.90 -6.30 4.15
N ARG A 63 -19.07 -5.97 5.44
CA ARG A 63 -19.16 -6.95 6.52
C ARG A 63 -20.36 -7.86 6.29
#